data_AF-A0A950A012-F1
#
_entry.id   AF-A0A950A012-F1
#
_cell.length_a   1.000
_cell.length_b   1.000
_cell.length_c   1.000
_cell.angle_alpha   90.00
_cell.angle_beta   90.00
_cell.angle_gamma   90.00
#
_symmetry.space_group_name_H-M   'P 1'
#
loop_
_entity.id
_entity.type
_entity.pdbx_description
1 polymer ?
#
loop_
_entity_poly.entity_id
_entity_poly.type
_entity_poly.pdbx_seq_one_letter_code
_entity_poly.pdbx_strand_id
1 'polypeptide(L)' 'MPTIRVKENEPFEVALRRFKRTIEKSGLLTELRAREYYEKPTAERKRKKSAAIKRHFKRLRSQMLPKKLY' A
#
# COMPACT_ATOMS: atom_id res chain seq x y z
N MET A 1 -15.71 1.90 -5.50
CA MET A 1 -15.45 2.71 -4.28
C MET A 1 -15.56 1.81 -3.05
N PRO A 2 -14.69 1.95 -2.03
CA PRO A 2 -14.75 1.11 -0.84
C PRO A 2 -15.95 1.49 0.05
N THR A 3 -16.76 0.51 0.44
CA THR A 3 -17.89 0.68 1.36
C THR A 3 -17.56 0.04 2.70
N ILE A 4 -17.68 0.79 3.80
CA ILE A 4 -17.48 0.28 5.16
C ILE A 4 -18.77 0.44 5.95
N ARG A 5 -19.27 -0.68 6.47
CA ARG A 5 -20.41 -0.70 7.37
C ARG A 5 -19.87 -0.66 8.80
N VAL A 6 -20.24 0.38 9.55
CA VAL A 6 -19.89 0.53 10.97
C VAL A 6 -20.90 -0.28 11.78
N LYS A 7 -20.43 -1.07 12.75
CA LYS A 7 -21.29 -1.78 13.72
C LYS A 7 -21.51 -0.90 14.95
N GLU A 8 -22.65 -1.06 15.61
CA GLU A 8 -23.09 -0.19 16.73
C GLU A 8 -22.14 -0.17 17.95
N ASN A 9 -21.32 -1.21 18.13
CA ASN A 9 -20.35 -1.32 19.24
C ASN A 9 -18.89 -1.02 18.84
N GLU A 10 -18.64 -0.35 17.71
CA GLU A 10 -17.28 0.00 17.28
C GLU A 10 -16.93 1.46 17.62
N PRO A 11 -15.79 1.72 18.29
CA PRO A 11 -15.28 3.07 18.45
C PRO A 11 -15.00 3.71 17.08
N PHE A 12 -15.42 4.97 16.91
CA PHE A 12 -15.31 5.72 15.65
C PHE A 12 -13.90 5.69 15.04
N GLU A 13 -12.86 5.82 15.87
CA GLU A 13 -11.46 5.78 15.43
C GLU A 13 -11.08 4.45 14.76
N VAL A 14 -11.65 3.33 15.21
CA VAL A 14 -11.40 2.01 14.64
C VAL A 14 -12.02 1.91 13.25
N ALA A 15 -13.23 2.44 13.06
CA ALA A 15 -13.89 2.52 11.76
C ALA A 15 -13.09 3.39 10.79
N LEU A 16 -12.61 4.56 11.23
CA LEU A 16 -11.77 5.46 10.43
C LEU A 16 -10.47 4.79 9.99
N ARG A 17 -9.82 4.04 10.89
CA ARG A 17 -8.59 3.29 10.58
C ARG A 17 -8.84 2.21 9.52
N ARG A 18 -9.97 1.50 9.58
CA ARG A 18 -10.35 0.54 8.54
C ARG A 18 -10.59 1.22 7.21
N PHE A 19 -11.24 2.39 7.22
CA PHE A 19 -11.45 3.21 6.02
C PHE A 19 -10.15 3.61 5.34
N LYS A 20 -9.21 4.17 6.10
CA LYS A 20 -7.87 4.48 5.57
C LYS A 20 -7.19 3.25 4.96
N ARG A 21 -7.19 2.12 5.67
CA ARG A 21 -6.62 0.85 5.16
C ARG A 21 -7.31 0.34 3.90
N THR A 22 -8.64 0.45 3.78
CA THR A 22 -9.35 0.01 2.57
C THR A 22 -9.06 0.89 1.36
N ILE A 23 -8.89 2.21 1.55
CA ILE A 23 -8.46 3.13 0.48
C ILE A 23 -7.02 2.86 0.06
N GLU A 24 -6.14 2.62 1.02
CA GLU A 24 -4.75 2.26 0.73
C GLU A 24 -4.67 0.92 0.00
N LYS A 25 -5.46 -0.07 0.42
CA LYS A 25 -5.52 -1.41 -0.20
C LYS A 25 -6.09 -1.36 -1.62
N SER A 26 -7.09 -0.52 -1.87
CA SER A 26 -7.66 -0.38 -3.22
C SER A 26 -6.70 0.30 -4.19
N GLY A 27 -5.66 0.99 -3.70
CA GLY A 27 -4.67 1.65 -4.54
C GLY A 27 -5.19 2.89 -5.28
N LEU A 28 -6.37 3.39 -4.91
CA LEU A 28 -7.03 4.51 -5.59
C LEU A 28 -6.16 5.78 -5.61
N LEU A 29 -5.50 6.09 -4.49
CA LEU A 29 -4.57 7.23 -4.40
C LEU A 29 -3.29 7.02 -5.23
N THR A 30 -2.81 5.78 -5.36
CA THR A 30 -1.64 5.50 -6.19
C THR A 30 -1.96 5.59 -7.66
N GLU A 31 -3.18 5.21 -8.04
CA GLU A 31 -3.68 5.33 -9.40
C GLU A 31 -3.92 6.79 -9.79
N LEU A 32 -4.51 7.59 -8.90
CA LEU A 32 -4.68 9.03 -9.11
C LEU A 32 -3.34 9.71 -9.42
N ARG A 33 -2.33 9.51 -8.57
CA ARG A 33 -0.97 10.06 -8.76
C ARG A 33 -0.29 9.57 -10.04
N ALA A 34 -0.62 8.37 -10.52
CA ALA A 34 -0.07 7.85 -11.76
C ALA A 34 -0.74 8.46 -13.00
N ARG A 35 -1.98 8.96 -12.87
CA ARG A 35 -2.77 9.59 -13.93
C ARG A 35 -2.60 11.11 -14.02
N GLU A 36 -2.04 11.75 -12.98
CA GLU A 36 -1.81 13.20 -12.91
C GLU A 36 -0.90 13.73 -14.04
N TYR A 37 0.03 12.92 -14.53
CA TYR A 37 0.97 13.31 -15.58
C TYR A 37 1.25 12.16 -16.53
N TYR A 38 1.60 12.49 -17.77
CA TYR A 38 2.05 11.50 -18.73
C TYR A 38 3.37 10.88 -18.27
N GLU A 39 3.39 9.56 -18.13
CA GLU A 39 4.61 8.81 -17.92
C GLU A 39 5.04 8.13 -19.23
N LYS A 40 6.28 8.39 -19.66
CA LYS A 40 6.88 7.69 -20.80
C LYS A 40 6.92 6.17 -20.54
N PRO A 41 6.65 5.30 -21.53
CA PRO A 41 6.64 3.84 -21.34
C PRO A 41 7.91 3.26 -20.69
N THR A 42 9.06 3.88 -20.93
CA THR A 42 10.33 3.47 -20.33
C THR A 42 10.41 3.77 -18.82
N ALA A 43 9.87 4.91 -18.39
CA ALA A 43 9.80 5.28 -16.98
C ALA A 43 8.83 4.36 -16.22
N GLU A 44 7.69 4.04 -16.83
CA GLU A 44 6.69 3.13 -16.25
C GLU A 44 7.30 1.73 -16.01
N ARG A 45 8.03 1.19 -17.00
CA ARG A 45 8.74 -0.10 -16.87
C ARG A 45 9.78 -0.06 -15.74
N LYS A 46 10.57 1.01 -15.64
CA LYS A 46 11.57 1.18 -14.55
C LYS A 46 10.89 1.27 -13.17
N ARG A 47 9.76 2.00 -13.07
CA ARG A 47 8.97 2.12 -11.85
C ARG A 47 8.41 0.77 -11.41
N LYS A 48 7.77 0.02 -12.33
CA LYS A 48 7.23 -1.32 -12.04
C LYS A 48 8.32 -2.29 -11.59
N LYS A 49 9.49 -2.30 -12.25
CA LYS A 49 10.64 -3.13 -11.86
C LYS A 49 11.15 -2.80 -10.46
N SER A 50 11.36 -1.51 -10.16
CA SER A 50 11.82 -1.09 -8.83
C SER A 50 10.80 -1.40 -7.73
N ALA A 51 9.50 -1.23 -8.00
CA ALA A 51 8.43 -1.59 -7.06
C ALA A 51 8.40 -3.11 -6.79
N ALA A 52 8.59 -3.94 -7.81
CA ALA A 52 8.68 -5.40 -7.65
C ALA A 52 9.88 -5.82 -6.79
N ILE A 53 11.05 -5.24 -7.07
CA ILE A 53 12.28 -5.48 -6.30
C ILE A 53 12.09 -5.08 -4.83
N LYS A 54 11.52 -3.90 -4.57
CA LYS A 54 11.23 -3.44 -3.19
C LYS A 54 10.26 -4.37 -2.46
N ARG A 55 9.21 -4.86 -3.14
CA ARG A 55 8.28 -5.86 -2.56
C ARG A 55 8.99 -7.15 -2.21
N HIS A 56 9.88 -7.62 -3.09
CA HIS A 56 10.66 -8.83 -2.84
C HIS A 56 11.57 -8.68 -1.63
N PHE A 57 12.33 -7.59 -1.54
CA PHE A 57 13.18 -7.32 -0.38
C PHE A 57 12.39 -7.19 0.93
N LYS A 58 11.21 -6.56 0.90
CA LYS A 58 10.32 -6.50 2.07
C LYS A 58 9.88 -7.90 2.51
N ARG A 59 9.57 -8.79 1.57
CA ARG A 59 9.22 -10.19 1.86
C ARG A 59 10.37 -10.94 2.50
N LEU A 60 11.57 -10.86 1.92
CA LEU A 60 12.77 -11.50 2.48
C LEU A 60 13.07 -11.00 3.89
N ARG A 61 13.03 -9.67 4.11
CA ARG A 61 13.24 -9.09 5.45
C ARG A 61 12.24 -9.60 6.48
N SER A 62 11.00 -9.85 6.08
CA SER A 62 9.98 -10.42 6.98
C SER A 62 10.23 -11.88 7.34
N GLN A 63 10.99 -12.61 6.53
CA GLN A 63 11.34 -14.02 6.77
C GLN A 63 12.64 -14.16 7.57
N MET A 64 13.47 -13.11 7.61
CA MET A 64 14.73 -13.11 8.36
C MET A 64 14.47 -12.90 9.86
N LEU A 65 15.22 -13.61 10.69
CA LEU A 65 15.24 -13.37 12.13
C LEU A 65 15.75 -11.96 12.42
N PRO A 66 15.27 -11.30 13.49
CA PRO A 66 15.78 -10.00 13.90
C PRO A 66 17.29 -10.09 14.13
N LYS A 67 18.02 -9.06 13.68
CA LYS A 67 19.47 -8.98 13.90
C LYS A 67 19.73 -9.06 15.41
N LYS A 68 20.50 -10.06 15.85
CA LYS A 68 20.99 -10.11 17.23
C LYS A 68 21.82 -8.85 17.48
N LEU A 69 21.31 -7.99 18.35
CA LEU A 69 22.05 -6.90 18.97
C LEU A 69 22.68 -7.51 20.21
N TYR A 70 23.85 -8.12 20.02
CA TYR A 70 24.73 -8.45 21.14
C TYR A 70 25.47 -7.19 21.56
#